data_AF-A0A8W8JUM5-F1
#
_entry.id   AF-A0A8W8JUM5-F1
#
_cell.length_a   1.000
_cell.length_b   1.000
_cell.length_c   1.000
_cell.angle_alpha   90.00
_cell.angle_beta   90.00
_cell.angle_gamma   90.00
#
_symmetry.space_group_name_H-M   'P 1'
#
loop_
_entity.id
_entity.type
_entity.pdbx_description
1 polymer ?
#
loop_
_entity_poly.entity_id
_entity_poly.type
_entity_poly.pdbx_seq_one_letter_code
_entity_poly.pdbx_strand_id
1 'polypeptide(L)'
;IYLEYMLTTLRRCNKNTVTKFSCKFDKETCKELDGIQGRLLVIACDGRNGQASRLLGLDEFSEQHSCNAYGAIAAIERTEARDVPTPEKRVHNLTFDLSAYGAYHSDNDCSPGFSLKVFGNSKHRFISLAISKCESSVVKALRTILDRSMMRNIFMKCFNLYKMGYEQSLSESYALNHMKFSPRLFEIKLSQRCETVAYFHDCDTFVLAEGEAALSFNFHTGLDINPAIRGLMSLSKFIEMITLAESEHSISNALLFKMKHNEFVCKDLIRNGLREYMFS
;
A
#
# COMPACT_ATOMS: atom_id res chain seq x y z
N ILE A 1 -6.03 -4.95 13.15
CA ILE A 1 -6.60 -5.35 11.83
C ILE A 1 -5.70 -6.33 11.07
N TYR A 2 -4.66 -5.93 10.33
CA TYR A 2 -3.89 -6.89 9.51
C TYR A 2 -3.23 -8.02 10.34
N LEU A 3 -2.42 -7.65 11.34
CA LEU A 3 -1.81 -8.60 12.27
C LEU A 3 -2.85 -9.48 12.97
N GLU A 4 -3.95 -8.88 13.39
CA GLU A 4 -5.06 -9.58 14.06
C GLU A 4 -5.75 -10.60 13.15
N TYR A 5 -5.99 -10.25 11.88
CA TYR A 5 -6.54 -11.15 10.88
C TYR A 5 -5.60 -12.33 10.61
N MET A 6 -4.30 -12.05 10.48
CA MET A 6 -3.26 -13.07 10.33
C MET A 6 -3.23 -14.02 11.52
N LEU A 7 -3.12 -13.49 12.75
CA LEU A 7 -3.10 -14.30 13.98
C LEU A 7 -4.38 -15.11 14.16
N THR A 8 -5.54 -14.56 13.80
CA THR A 8 -6.82 -15.27 13.84
C THR A 8 -6.84 -16.43 12.85
N THR A 9 -6.33 -16.21 11.63
CA THR A 9 -6.19 -17.26 10.61
C THR A 9 -5.26 -18.37 11.10
N LEU A 10 -4.07 -18.01 11.61
CA LEU A 10 -3.09 -18.98 12.13
C LEU A 10 -3.67 -19.83 13.28
N ARG A 11 -4.36 -19.19 14.24
CA ARG A 11 -5.02 -19.89 15.35
C ARG A 11 -6.13 -20.85 14.91
N ARG A 12 -6.82 -20.54 13.80
CA ARG A 12 -7.84 -21.43 13.22
C ARG A 12 -7.21 -22.64 12.53
N CYS A 13 -6.02 -22.46 11.92
CA CYS A 13 -5.32 -23.53 11.23
C CYS A 13 -4.61 -24.50 12.17
N ASN A 14 -4.19 -24.09 13.37
CA ASN A 14 -3.53 -24.98 14.32
C ASN A 14 -3.59 -24.48 15.79
N LYS A 15 -3.68 -25.40 16.76
CA LYS A 15 -3.76 -25.07 18.20
C LYS A 15 -2.39 -24.74 18.83
N ASN A 16 -1.27 -25.09 18.18
CA ASN A 16 0.09 -24.93 18.70
C ASN A 16 0.86 -23.76 18.05
N THR A 17 0.24 -22.58 17.94
CA THR A 17 0.94 -21.39 17.42
C THR A 17 1.66 -20.66 18.56
N VAL A 18 2.99 -20.61 18.55
CA VAL A 18 3.77 -19.78 19.48
C VAL A 18 3.95 -18.40 18.87
N THR A 19 3.47 -17.36 19.54
CA THR A 19 3.63 -15.96 19.10
C THR A 19 4.65 -15.26 20.00
N LYS A 20 5.75 -14.80 19.42
CA LYS A 20 6.72 -13.91 20.08
C LYS A 20 6.52 -12.48 19.54
N PHE A 21 6.46 -11.51 20.43
CA PHE A 21 6.41 -10.07 20.09
C PHE A 21 7.73 -9.39 20.47
N SER A 22 7.98 -8.22 19.90
CA SER A 22 9.19 -7.40 20.18
C SER A 22 10.51 -8.08 19.81
N CYS A 23 10.48 -9.03 18.88
CA CYS A 23 11.65 -9.66 18.27
C CYS A 23 11.95 -8.98 16.93
N LYS A 24 13.22 -8.73 16.64
CA LYS A 24 13.67 -8.31 15.32
C LYS A 24 14.15 -9.53 14.56
N PHE A 25 13.80 -9.65 13.29
CA PHE A 25 14.44 -10.65 12.45
C PHE A 25 15.89 -10.26 12.18
N ASP A 26 16.82 -11.04 12.71
CA ASP A 26 18.26 -10.89 12.57
C ASP A 26 18.94 -12.26 12.50
N LYS A 27 20.27 -12.27 12.45
CA LYS A 27 21.05 -13.51 12.34
C LYS A 27 20.88 -14.43 13.54
N GLU A 28 20.62 -13.89 14.73
CA GLU A 28 20.42 -14.69 15.94
C GLU A 28 19.05 -15.38 15.88
N THR A 29 18.03 -14.64 15.46
CA THR A 29 16.70 -15.19 15.20
C THR A 29 16.75 -16.31 14.15
N CYS A 30 17.49 -16.15 13.05
CA CYS A 30 17.65 -17.22 12.06
C CYS A 30 18.27 -18.49 12.68
N LYS A 31 19.29 -18.35 13.54
CA LYS A 31 19.87 -19.49 14.26
C LYS A 31 18.88 -20.16 15.21
N GLU A 32 17.98 -19.39 15.85
CA GLU A 32 16.91 -19.97 16.66
C GLU A 32 15.96 -20.83 15.80
N LEU A 33 15.63 -20.35 14.59
CA LEU A 33 14.74 -21.08 13.67
C LEU A 33 15.37 -22.38 13.18
N ASP A 34 16.68 -22.37 12.89
CA ASP A 34 17.43 -23.58 12.50
C ASP A 34 17.40 -24.67 13.59
N GLY A 35 17.18 -24.28 14.86
CA GLY A 35 17.05 -25.20 15.99
C GLY A 35 15.66 -25.79 16.17
N ILE A 36 14.65 -25.32 15.44
CA ILE A 36 13.27 -25.83 15.55
C ILE A 36 13.15 -27.14 14.76
N GLN A 37 12.69 -28.19 15.43
CA GLN A 37 12.48 -29.49 14.79
C GLN A 37 11.15 -29.54 14.04
N GLY A 38 11.18 -30.11 12.83
CA GLY A 38 10.03 -30.33 11.98
C GLY A 38 9.75 -29.16 11.04
N ARG A 39 8.69 -29.31 10.24
CA ARG A 39 8.33 -28.32 9.22
C ARG A 39 7.99 -26.96 9.80
N LEU A 40 8.67 -25.94 9.31
CA LEU A 40 8.48 -24.56 9.75
C LEU A 40 7.83 -23.71 8.66
N LEU A 41 6.93 -22.81 9.07
CA LEU A 41 6.43 -21.73 8.21
C LEU A 41 6.83 -20.38 8.82
N VAL A 42 7.58 -19.60 8.06
CA VAL A 42 7.97 -18.23 8.41
C VAL A 42 7.25 -17.26 7.49
N ILE A 43 6.60 -16.24 8.08
CA ILE A 43 5.87 -15.21 7.33
C ILE A 43 6.50 -13.85 7.61
N ALA A 44 7.14 -13.27 6.60
CA ALA A 44 7.70 -11.93 6.61
C ALA A 44 6.63 -10.89 6.25
N CYS A 45 6.29 -10.04 7.22
CA CYS A 45 5.27 -8.98 7.12
C CYS A 45 5.83 -7.62 7.58
N ASP A 46 7.13 -7.37 7.37
CA ASP A 46 7.86 -6.22 7.90
C ASP A 46 7.82 -4.97 7.00
N GLY A 47 6.90 -4.98 6.03
CA GLY A 47 6.59 -3.85 5.17
C GLY A 47 7.53 -3.72 3.96
N ARG A 48 7.30 -2.68 3.16
CA ARG A 48 8.05 -2.46 1.91
C ARG A 48 9.57 -2.32 2.09
N ASN A 49 9.99 -1.73 3.20
CA ASN A 49 11.42 -1.52 3.54
C ASN A 49 11.94 -2.59 4.51
N GLY A 50 11.19 -3.69 4.66
CA GLY A 50 11.56 -4.85 5.44
C GLY A 50 12.86 -5.50 4.96
N GLN A 51 13.51 -6.24 5.84
CA GLN A 51 14.74 -7.00 5.56
C GLN A 51 14.58 -8.48 5.89
N ALA A 52 13.49 -8.88 6.56
CA ALA A 52 13.26 -10.26 6.99
C ALA A 52 13.22 -11.22 5.80
N SER A 53 12.48 -10.90 4.74
CA SER A 53 12.40 -11.73 3.52
C SER A 53 13.79 -12.01 2.93
N ARG A 54 14.66 -10.99 2.84
CA ARG A 54 16.03 -11.14 2.34
C ARG A 54 16.91 -11.97 3.26
N LEU A 55 16.83 -11.74 4.57
CA LEU A 55 17.59 -12.53 5.55
C LEU A 55 17.19 -14.01 5.53
N LEU A 56 15.94 -14.28 5.18
CA LEU A 56 15.37 -15.61 5.01
C LEU A 56 15.57 -16.19 3.61
N GLY A 57 16.34 -15.52 2.74
CA GLY A 57 16.74 -16.04 1.43
C GLY A 57 15.75 -15.80 0.28
N LEU A 58 14.68 -15.03 0.48
CA LEU A 58 13.83 -14.58 -0.64
C LEU A 58 14.49 -13.44 -1.40
N ASP A 59 14.39 -13.48 -2.73
CA ASP A 59 14.85 -12.40 -3.60
C ASP A 59 14.14 -11.07 -3.29
N GLU A 60 14.87 -9.95 -3.39
CA GLU A 60 14.35 -8.58 -3.26
C GLU A 60 13.83 -8.03 -4.60
N PHE A 61 14.03 -8.75 -5.70
CA PHE A 61 13.57 -8.31 -7.01
C PHE A 61 12.05 -8.07 -7.04
N SER A 62 11.69 -6.88 -7.49
CA SER A 62 10.29 -6.44 -7.62
C SER A 62 10.03 -5.82 -8.98
N GLU A 63 8.91 -6.21 -9.59
CA GLU A 63 8.38 -5.59 -10.78
C GLU A 63 7.47 -4.40 -10.44
N GLN A 64 7.41 -3.43 -11.34
CA GLN A 64 6.51 -2.28 -11.22
C GLN A 64 5.49 -2.29 -12.36
N HIS A 65 4.21 -2.25 -12.00
CA HIS A 65 3.11 -2.20 -12.95
C HIS A 65 2.44 -0.83 -12.89
N SER A 66 2.22 -0.21 -14.05
CA SER A 66 1.43 1.03 -14.13
C SER A 66 -0.02 0.74 -13.80
N CYS A 67 -0.63 1.57 -12.95
CA CYS A 67 -2.06 1.52 -12.66
C CYS A 67 -2.87 2.44 -13.59
N ASN A 68 -2.27 2.94 -14.68
CA ASN A 68 -2.88 3.84 -15.64
C ASN A 68 -3.54 5.08 -15.00
N ALA A 69 -2.88 5.63 -13.98
CA ALA A 69 -3.33 6.82 -13.27
C ALA A 69 -2.15 7.68 -12.82
N TYR A 70 -2.41 8.97 -12.64
CA TYR A 70 -1.51 9.89 -11.97
C TYR A 70 -2.06 10.25 -10.60
N GLY A 71 -1.17 10.47 -9.64
CA GLY A 71 -1.56 10.86 -8.30
C GLY A 71 -0.57 11.78 -7.63
N ALA A 72 -1.02 12.38 -6.54
CA ALA A 72 -0.21 13.14 -5.61
C ALA A 72 -0.81 12.97 -4.22
N ILE A 73 0.06 12.99 -3.20
CA ILE A 73 -0.33 12.83 -1.80
C ILE A 73 0.16 14.00 -0.96
N ALA A 74 -0.58 14.34 0.07
CA ALA A 74 -0.16 15.20 1.16
C ALA A 74 -0.50 14.59 2.51
N ALA A 75 0.32 14.89 3.51
CA ALA A 75 0.13 14.54 4.90
C ALA A 75 0.29 15.81 5.73
N ILE A 76 -0.67 16.05 6.62
CA ILE A 76 -0.70 17.19 7.52
C ILE A 76 -0.63 16.66 8.94
N GLU A 77 0.35 17.14 9.70
CA GLU A 77 0.48 16.85 11.11
C GLU A 77 -0.04 18.03 11.94
N ARG A 78 -1.09 17.79 12.71
CA ARG A 78 -1.77 18.75 13.58
C ARG A 78 -1.40 18.49 15.03
N THR A 79 -0.24 18.96 15.45
CA THR A 79 0.36 18.68 16.77
C THR A 79 -0.58 18.90 17.95
N GLU A 80 -1.41 19.94 17.88
CA GLU A 80 -2.38 20.33 18.91
C GLU A 80 -3.66 19.47 18.92
N ALA A 81 -3.90 18.68 17.87
CA ALA A 81 -5.08 17.85 17.76
C ALA A 81 -4.88 16.51 18.47
N ARG A 82 -5.98 15.99 19.02
CA ARG A 82 -6.02 14.64 19.60
C ARG A 82 -5.91 13.60 18.50
N ASP A 83 -5.49 12.39 18.87
CA ASP A 83 -5.51 11.25 17.96
C ASP A 83 -6.91 10.59 17.99
N VAL A 84 -7.83 11.13 17.19
CA VAL A 84 -9.21 10.63 17.09
C VAL A 84 -9.48 10.24 15.64
N PRO A 85 -9.90 8.98 15.37
CA PRO A 85 -10.27 8.55 14.03
C PRO A 85 -11.28 9.51 13.40
N THR A 86 -11.00 9.96 12.19
CA THR A 86 -11.84 10.91 11.46
C THR A 86 -12.45 10.21 10.26
N PRO A 87 -13.75 10.38 9.98
CA PRO A 87 -14.36 9.85 8.78
C PRO A 87 -13.59 10.23 7.51
N GLU A 88 -13.52 9.26 6.61
CA GLU A 88 -12.99 9.45 5.27
C GLU A 88 -13.99 10.28 4.44
N LYS A 89 -13.46 11.19 3.62
CA LYS A 89 -14.26 11.94 2.64
C LYS A 89 -13.71 11.75 1.24
N ARG A 90 -14.60 11.42 0.31
CA ARG A 90 -14.31 11.27 -1.12
C ARG A 90 -15.04 12.32 -1.92
N VAL A 91 -14.38 12.88 -2.91
CA VAL A 91 -14.95 13.84 -3.86
C VAL A 91 -14.40 13.53 -5.24
N HIS A 92 -15.25 13.52 -6.26
CA HIS A 92 -14.87 13.17 -7.61
C HIS A 92 -15.14 14.32 -8.57
N ASN A 93 -14.60 14.21 -9.78
CA ASN A 93 -14.78 15.18 -10.85
C ASN A 93 -14.32 16.60 -10.49
N LEU A 94 -13.25 16.71 -9.69
CA LEU A 94 -12.65 18.01 -9.37
C LEU A 94 -11.88 18.56 -10.57
N THR A 95 -12.06 19.84 -10.83
CA THR A 95 -11.29 20.61 -11.81
C THR A 95 -10.40 21.62 -11.10
N PHE A 96 -9.22 21.85 -11.65
CA PHE A 96 -8.27 22.82 -11.11
C PHE A 96 -8.05 23.91 -12.15
N ASP A 97 -8.48 25.13 -11.83
CA ASP A 97 -8.14 26.30 -12.62
C ASP A 97 -6.69 26.69 -12.33
N LEU A 98 -5.82 26.45 -13.32
CA LEU A 98 -4.40 26.78 -13.32
C LEU A 98 -4.07 27.86 -14.35
N SER A 99 -5.07 28.64 -14.80
CA SER A 99 -4.90 29.72 -15.77
C SER A 99 -3.85 30.75 -15.35
N ALA A 100 -3.78 31.06 -14.06
CA ALA A 100 -2.76 31.93 -13.47
C ALA A 100 -1.32 31.42 -13.66
N TYR A 101 -1.15 30.14 -13.98
CA TYR A 101 0.14 29.49 -14.24
C TYR A 101 0.34 29.13 -15.72
N GLY A 102 -0.50 29.67 -16.61
CA GLY A 102 -0.43 29.45 -18.05
C GLY A 102 -0.96 28.09 -18.51
N ALA A 103 -1.60 27.32 -17.63
CA ALA A 103 -2.24 26.06 -17.97
C ALA A 103 -3.73 26.27 -18.20
N TYR A 104 -4.10 26.50 -19.46
CA TYR A 104 -5.49 26.70 -19.86
C TYR A 104 -6.20 25.37 -20.04
N HIS A 105 -7.37 25.22 -19.43
CA HIS A 105 -8.35 24.23 -19.87
C HIS A 105 -8.90 24.70 -21.22
N SER A 106 -8.71 23.91 -22.28
CA SER A 106 -9.43 24.18 -23.53
C SER A 106 -10.90 23.77 -23.35
N ASP A 107 -11.85 24.53 -23.88
CA ASP A 107 -13.29 24.22 -23.76
C ASP A 107 -13.66 22.84 -24.36
N ASN A 108 -12.78 22.24 -25.17
CA ASN A 108 -12.91 20.88 -25.71
C ASN A 108 -12.25 19.76 -24.87
N ASP A 109 -11.72 20.07 -23.69
CA ASP A 109 -10.98 19.11 -22.87
C ASP A 109 -11.95 18.19 -22.10
N CYS A 110 -12.37 17.08 -22.73
CA CYS A 110 -13.15 15.99 -22.10
C CYS A 110 -12.32 15.18 -21.06
N SER A 111 -11.40 15.83 -20.36
CA SER A 111 -10.53 15.19 -19.39
C SER A 111 -11.33 14.69 -18.18
N PRO A 112 -11.01 13.50 -17.63
CA PRO A 112 -11.61 13.06 -16.38
C PRO A 112 -11.24 14.06 -15.28
N GLY A 113 -12.18 14.40 -14.39
CA GLY A 113 -11.84 15.23 -13.24
C GLY A 113 -11.07 14.43 -12.18
N PHE A 114 -10.36 15.14 -11.31
CA PHE A 114 -9.62 14.52 -10.22
C PHE A 114 -10.56 13.92 -9.19
N SER A 115 -10.15 12.79 -8.63
CA SER A 115 -10.70 12.24 -7.40
C SER A 115 -9.82 12.64 -6.23
N LEU A 116 -10.47 13.09 -5.18
CA LEU A 116 -9.88 13.50 -3.92
C LEU A 116 -10.36 12.58 -2.82
N LYS A 117 -9.43 12.24 -1.93
CA LYS A 117 -9.68 11.48 -0.73
C LYS A 117 -9.01 12.14 0.46
N VAL A 118 -9.75 12.40 1.52
CA VAL A 118 -9.23 12.96 2.79
C VAL A 118 -9.52 11.96 3.90
N PHE A 119 -8.48 11.46 4.57
CA PHE A 119 -8.60 10.37 5.56
C PHE A 119 -7.56 10.48 6.67
N GLY A 120 -7.54 9.52 7.59
CA GLY A 120 -6.66 9.49 8.76
C GLY A 120 -7.39 9.87 10.05
N ASN A 121 -6.67 10.46 10.99
CA ASN A 121 -7.22 10.91 12.27
C ASN A 121 -7.06 12.43 12.41
N SER A 122 -7.63 13.03 13.45
CA SER A 122 -7.62 14.49 13.62
C SER A 122 -6.21 15.09 13.77
N LYS A 123 -5.21 14.27 14.16
CA LYS A 123 -3.80 14.66 14.27
C LYS A 123 -3.01 14.46 12.97
N HIS A 124 -3.28 13.39 12.23
CA HIS A 124 -2.58 12.98 11.02
C HIS A 124 -3.60 12.85 9.89
N ARG A 125 -3.72 13.92 9.10
CA ARG A 125 -4.64 13.97 7.97
C ARG A 125 -3.89 13.72 6.67
N PHE A 126 -4.37 12.77 5.90
CA PHE A 126 -3.84 12.44 4.59
C PHE A 126 -4.81 12.91 3.52
N ILE A 127 -4.25 13.42 2.43
CA ILE A 127 -4.97 13.89 1.27
C ILE A 127 -4.36 13.21 0.07
N SER A 128 -5.18 12.48 -0.67
CA SER A 128 -4.79 11.81 -1.89
C SER A 128 -5.58 12.40 -3.05
N LEU A 129 -4.88 12.80 -4.09
CA LEU A 129 -5.43 13.24 -5.36
C LEU A 129 -5.03 12.23 -6.42
N ALA A 130 -5.99 11.82 -7.25
CA ALA A 130 -5.75 10.90 -8.35
C ALA A 130 -6.59 11.26 -9.57
N ILE A 131 -6.09 10.93 -10.74
CA ILE A 131 -6.76 11.10 -12.02
C ILE A 131 -6.38 9.94 -12.93
N SER A 132 -7.33 9.39 -13.68
CA SER A 132 -7.04 8.42 -14.74
C SER A 132 -6.06 9.04 -15.73
N LYS A 133 -5.10 8.26 -16.22
CA LYS A 133 -4.06 8.72 -17.14
C LYS A 133 -4.71 9.34 -18.37
N CYS A 134 -4.42 10.61 -18.61
CA CYS A 134 -4.96 11.40 -19.72
C CYS A 134 -3.93 12.47 -20.15
N GLU A 135 -4.19 13.08 -21.31
CA GLU A 135 -3.26 14.02 -21.96
C GLU A 135 -3.67 15.49 -21.80
N SER A 136 -4.51 15.80 -20.80
CA SER A 136 -4.96 17.16 -20.49
C SER A 136 -3.80 18.10 -20.19
N SER A 137 -3.93 19.36 -20.60
CA SER A 137 -2.97 20.44 -20.32
C SER A 137 -2.71 20.60 -18.82
N VAL A 138 -3.75 20.47 -17.99
CA VAL A 138 -3.65 20.57 -16.53
C VAL A 138 -2.83 19.41 -15.96
N VAL A 139 -3.08 18.18 -16.41
CA VAL A 139 -2.29 17.01 -15.97
C VAL A 139 -0.82 17.14 -16.39
N LYS A 140 -0.57 17.62 -17.62
CA LYS A 140 0.78 17.90 -18.10
C LYS A 140 1.48 18.94 -17.23
N ALA A 141 0.82 20.07 -16.97
CA ALA A 141 1.35 21.13 -16.12
C ALA A 141 1.67 20.65 -14.70
N LEU A 142 0.78 19.86 -14.09
CA LEU A 142 0.99 19.32 -12.75
C LEU A 142 2.07 18.22 -12.68
N ARG A 143 2.42 17.58 -13.82
CA ARG A 143 3.54 16.64 -13.91
C ARG A 143 4.88 17.34 -14.11
N THR A 144 4.91 18.47 -14.82
CA THR A 144 6.12 19.23 -15.16
C THR A 144 6.34 20.47 -14.30
N ILE A 145 5.51 20.65 -13.27
CA ILE A 145 5.47 21.81 -12.39
C ILE A 145 6.87 22.21 -11.87
N LEU A 146 7.20 23.49 -12.03
CA LEU A 146 8.50 24.04 -11.59
C LEU A 146 8.38 24.69 -10.21
N ASP A 147 7.25 25.36 -9.94
CA ASP A 147 6.96 25.90 -8.61
C ASP A 147 6.17 24.91 -7.75
N ARG A 148 6.86 24.38 -6.74
CA ARG A 148 6.29 23.42 -5.78
C ARG A 148 5.18 24.03 -4.92
N SER A 149 5.12 25.36 -4.78
CA SER A 149 4.10 26.05 -4.00
C SER A 149 2.69 25.77 -4.52
N MET A 150 2.54 25.54 -5.83
CA MET A 150 1.25 25.26 -6.46
C MET A 150 0.61 23.97 -5.93
N MET A 151 1.37 22.87 -5.80
CA MET A 151 0.84 21.63 -5.22
C MET A 151 0.44 21.82 -3.75
N ARG A 152 1.23 22.54 -2.96
CA ARG A 152 0.86 22.90 -1.58
C ARG A 152 -0.46 23.66 -1.54
N ASN A 153 -0.63 24.65 -2.42
CA ASN A 153 -1.83 25.47 -2.49
C ASN A 153 -3.07 24.65 -2.92
N ILE A 154 -2.92 23.73 -3.87
CA ILE A 154 -3.97 22.77 -4.24
C ILE A 154 -4.38 21.95 -3.02
N PHE A 155 -3.43 21.29 -2.34
CA PHE A 155 -3.74 20.47 -1.17
C PHE A 155 -4.36 21.27 -0.03
N MET A 156 -3.85 22.48 0.24
CA MET A 156 -4.40 23.37 1.25
C MET A 156 -5.84 23.78 0.92
N LYS A 157 -6.12 24.14 -0.34
CA LYS A 157 -7.48 24.46 -0.80
C LYS A 157 -8.41 23.25 -0.71
N CYS A 158 -7.98 22.08 -1.18
CA CYS A 158 -8.74 20.84 -1.07
C CYS A 158 -9.05 20.50 0.39
N PHE A 159 -8.08 20.60 1.29
CA PHE A 159 -8.32 20.39 2.71
C PHE A 159 -9.33 21.38 3.27
N ASN A 160 -9.11 22.68 3.09
CA ASN A 160 -9.97 23.71 3.67
C ASN A 160 -11.42 23.63 3.18
N LEU A 161 -11.61 23.23 1.92
CA LEU A 161 -12.94 23.04 1.33
C LEU A 161 -13.63 21.77 1.83
N TYR A 162 -12.88 20.69 2.05
CA TYR A 162 -13.46 19.37 2.30
C TYR A 162 -13.24 18.82 3.71
N LYS A 163 -12.50 19.51 4.59
CA LYS A 163 -12.34 19.14 6.01
C LYS A 163 -13.68 18.97 6.72
N MET A 164 -13.66 18.29 7.87
CA MET A 164 -14.83 18.19 8.73
C MET A 164 -15.15 19.55 9.36
N GLY A 165 -16.40 19.78 9.76
CA GLY A 165 -16.85 21.06 10.31
C GLY A 165 -16.08 21.49 11.58
N TYR A 166 -15.64 20.53 12.39
CA TYR A 166 -14.86 20.78 13.61
C TYR A 166 -13.34 20.94 13.36
N GLU A 167 -12.85 20.65 12.15
CA GLU A 167 -11.43 20.84 11.82
C GLU A 167 -11.16 22.32 11.55
N GLN A 168 -10.03 22.84 12.01
CA GLN A 168 -9.61 24.21 11.70
C GLN A 168 -9.08 24.28 10.27
N SER A 169 -9.30 25.41 9.60
CA SER A 169 -8.69 25.67 8.29
C SER A 169 -7.18 25.83 8.44
N LEU A 170 -6.44 25.33 7.47
CA LEU A 170 -5.00 25.53 7.36
C LEU A 170 -4.72 26.93 6.82
N SER A 171 -3.87 27.66 7.52
CA SER A 171 -3.21 28.84 6.97
C SER A 171 -2.01 28.45 6.11
N GLU A 172 -1.57 29.36 5.26
CA GLU A 172 -0.36 29.15 4.46
C GLU A 172 0.89 28.97 5.35
N SER A 173 1.02 29.77 6.40
CA SER A 173 2.11 29.65 7.38
C SER A 173 2.15 28.29 8.07
N TYR A 174 0.97 27.70 8.33
CA TYR A 174 0.88 26.37 8.92
C TYR A 174 1.26 25.28 7.92
N ALA A 175 0.69 25.35 6.70
CA ALA A 175 0.99 24.39 5.64
C ALA A 175 2.48 24.35 5.30
N LEU A 176 3.18 25.50 5.33
CA LEU A 176 4.62 25.59 5.10
C LEU A 176 5.45 24.72 6.06
N ASN A 177 5.04 24.64 7.33
CA ASN A 177 5.81 23.97 8.37
C ASN A 177 5.33 22.55 8.68
N HIS A 178 4.05 22.25 8.40
CA HIS A 178 3.40 21.02 8.88
C HIS A 178 2.78 20.16 7.77
N MET A 179 2.83 20.60 6.51
CA MET A 179 2.35 19.80 5.37
C MET A 179 3.54 19.21 4.60
N LYS A 180 3.61 17.87 4.56
CA LYS A 180 4.44 17.14 3.61
C LYS A 180 3.58 16.82 2.39
N PHE A 181 4.06 17.10 1.19
CA PHE A 181 3.26 16.89 -0.02
C PHE A 181 4.13 16.48 -1.20
N SER A 182 3.48 15.85 -2.18
CA SER A 182 4.09 15.50 -3.45
C SER A 182 4.28 16.77 -4.28
N PRO A 183 5.51 17.10 -4.70
CA PRO A 183 5.78 18.37 -5.39
C PRO A 183 5.20 18.42 -6.81
N ARG A 184 4.76 17.28 -7.35
CA ARG A 184 4.16 17.10 -8.68
C ARG A 184 3.31 15.83 -8.71
N LEU A 185 2.51 15.66 -9.76
CA LEU A 185 1.89 14.37 -10.06
C LEU A 185 2.95 13.32 -10.43
N PHE A 186 2.77 12.11 -9.92
CA PHE A 186 3.56 10.93 -10.27
C PHE A 186 2.65 9.83 -10.81
N GLU A 187 3.21 8.92 -11.61
CA GLU A 187 2.47 7.74 -12.07
C GLU A 187 2.24 6.80 -10.89
N ILE A 188 0.97 6.44 -10.67
CA ILE A 188 0.62 5.45 -9.66
C ILE A 188 1.01 4.08 -10.18
N LYS A 189 1.82 3.39 -9.40
CA LYS A 189 2.37 2.08 -9.72
C LYS A 189 2.15 1.11 -8.56
N LEU A 190 1.91 -0.15 -8.92
CA LEU A 190 1.90 -1.29 -8.02
C LEU A 190 3.25 -1.98 -8.12
N SER A 191 3.93 -2.14 -6.98
CA SER A 191 5.18 -2.89 -6.87
C SER A 191 4.85 -4.31 -6.42
N GLN A 192 5.25 -5.30 -7.20
CA GLN A 192 5.07 -6.72 -6.89
C GLN A 192 6.44 -7.37 -6.69
N ARG A 193 6.65 -8.05 -5.57
CA ARG A 193 7.79 -8.95 -5.38
C ARG A 193 7.60 -10.20 -6.25
N CYS A 194 8.60 -10.57 -7.04
CA CYS A 194 8.49 -11.73 -7.92
C CYS A 194 8.52 -13.05 -7.12
N GLU A 195 9.40 -13.13 -6.13
CA GLU A 195 9.50 -14.28 -5.24
C GLU A 195 8.84 -13.98 -3.89
N THR A 196 7.60 -14.41 -3.72
CA THR A 196 6.84 -14.23 -2.47
C THR A 196 6.78 -15.47 -1.60
N VAL A 197 7.26 -16.61 -2.11
CA VAL A 197 7.22 -17.90 -1.42
C VAL A 197 8.40 -18.75 -1.86
N ALA A 198 9.07 -19.39 -0.91
CA ALA A 198 10.14 -20.35 -1.17
C ALA A 198 10.11 -21.49 -0.15
N TYR A 199 10.76 -22.60 -0.50
CA TYR A 199 11.00 -23.75 0.38
C TYR A 199 12.48 -24.06 0.44
N PHE A 200 13.02 -24.18 1.65
CA PHE A 200 14.40 -24.52 1.93
C PHE A 200 14.47 -25.96 2.44
N HIS A 201 14.98 -26.86 1.60
CA HIS A 201 14.97 -28.30 1.85
C HIS A 201 15.81 -28.69 3.08
N ASP A 202 17.00 -28.10 3.22
CA ASP A 202 17.96 -28.45 4.28
C ASP A 202 17.39 -28.26 5.70
N CYS A 203 16.44 -27.32 5.86
CA CYS A 203 15.81 -26.98 7.13
C CYS A 203 14.29 -27.19 7.14
N ASP A 204 13.72 -27.88 6.14
CA ASP A 204 12.27 -28.10 5.96
C ASP A 204 11.42 -26.84 6.25
N THR A 205 11.87 -25.70 5.73
CA THR A 205 11.29 -24.39 6.06
C THR A 205 10.65 -23.74 4.84
N PHE A 206 9.39 -23.34 4.99
CA PHE A 206 8.68 -22.47 4.06
C PHE A 206 8.83 -21.01 4.50
N VAL A 207 9.15 -20.14 3.56
CA VAL A 207 9.21 -18.69 3.78
C VAL A 207 8.20 -18.00 2.88
N LEU A 208 7.39 -17.13 3.46
CA LEU A 208 6.42 -16.28 2.77
C LEU A 208 6.76 -14.81 2.97
N ALA A 209 6.61 -14.00 1.93
CA ALA A 209 6.45 -12.55 2.05
C ALA A 209 4.96 -12.22 1.91
N GLU A 210 4.42 -11.41 2.81
CA GLU A 210 3.01 -11.02 2.85
C GLU A 210 2.84 -9.52 3.13
N GLY A 211 1.66 -9.01 2.76
CA GLY A 211 1.35 -7.59 2.88
C GLY A 211 2.27 -6.71 2.03
N GLU A 212 2.69 -5.57 2.56
CA GLU A 212 3.54 -4.63 1.81
C GLU A 212 4.94 -5.18 1.46
N ALA A 213 5.40 -6.22 2.16
CA ALA A 213 6.64 -6.92 1.82
C ALA A 213 6.54 -7.71 0.51
N ALA A 214 5.31 -8.04 0.08
CA ALA A 214 5.02 -8.73 -1.18
C ALA A 214 4.44 -7.80 -2.25
N LEU A 215 3.53 -6.91 -1.88
CA LEU A 215 2.76 -6.11 -2.82
C LEU A 215 2.39 -4.76 -2.22
N SER A 216 2.76 -3.65 -2.88
CA SER A 216 2.45 -2.30 -2.37
C SER A 216 2.27 -1.26 -3.47
N PHE A 217 1.36 -0.32 -3.27
CA PHE A 217 1.25 0.87 -4.12
C PHE A 217 2.33 1.90 -3.74
N ASN A 218 2.78 2.70 -4.70
CA ASN A 218 3.53 3.94 -4.42
C ASN A 218 2.62 5.14 -4.07
N PHE A 219 1.33 4.88 -3.83
CA PHE A 219 0.29 5.86 -3.62
C PHE A 219 -0.54 5.46 -2.42
N HIS A 220 -0.82 6.40 -1.52
CA HIS A 220 -1.56 6.11 -0.30
C HIS A 220 -3.07 6.15 -0.59
N THR A 221 -3.69 4.98 -0.66
CA THR A 221 -5.13 4.89 -0.92
C THR A 221 -5.96 5.07 0.34
N GLY A 222 -5.36 5.00 1.53
CA GLY A 222 -6.07 4.95 2.81
C GLY A 222 -6.75 3.61 3.09
N LEU A 223 -6.62 2.66 2.16
CA LEU A 223 -7.12 1.29 2.23
C LEU A 223 -6.02 0.27 1.91
N ASP A 224 -4.75 0.65 2.14
CA ASP A 224 -3.58 -0.14 1.74
C ASP A 224 -3.47 -1.49 2.49
N ILE A 225 -4.19 -1.61 3.62
CA ILE A 225 -4.39 -2.87 4.34
C ILE A 225 -5.24 -3.86 3.54
N ASN A 226 -6.16 -3.40 2.67
CA ASN A 226 -7.07 -4.27 1.93
C ASN A 226 -6.32 -5.18 0.93
N PRO A 227 -5.41 -4.66 0.07
CA PRO A 227 -4.50 -5.48 -0.73
C PRO A 227 -3.78 -6.56 0.09
N ALA A 228 -3.26 -6.18 1.26
CA ALA A 228 -2.54 -7.08 2.14
C ALA A 228 -3.43 -8.23 2.64
N ILE A 229 -4.67 -7.92 3.05
CA ILE A 229 -5.65 -8.94 3.48
C ILE A 229 -6.02 -9.88 2.33
N ARG A 230 -6.15 -9.39 1.09
CA ARG A 230 -6.40 -10.25 -0.09
C ARG A 230 -5.28 -11.28 -0.31
N GLY A 231 -4.02 -10.88 -0.07
CA GLY A 231 -2.87 -11.81 -0.09
C GLY A 231 -3.04 -12.97 0.89
N LEU A 232 -3.49 -12.67 2.11
CA LEU A 232 -3.69 -13.64 3.18
C LEU A 232 -4.88 -14.60 2.98
N MET A 233 -5.79 -14.34 2.04
CA MET A 233 -6.97 -15.20 1.84
C MET A 233 -6.61 -16.64 1.44
N SER A 234 -5.45 -16.85 0.81
CA SER A 234 -4.94 -18.19 0.48
C SER A 234 -4.20 -18.88 1.62
N LEU A 235 -3.86 -18.17 2.70
CA LEU A 235 -2.93 -18.65 3.73
C LEU A 235 -3.42 -19.93 4.41
N SER A 236 -4.70 -20.00 4.77
CA SER A 236 -5.25 -21.19 5.43
C SER A 236 -5.12 -22.44 4.58
N LYS A 237 -5.39 -22.34 3.27
CA LYS A 237 -5.28 -23.49 2.37
C LYS A 237 -3.82 -23.84 2.11
N PHE A 238 -2.96 -22.84 1.98
CA PHE A 238 -1.53 -23.06 1.85
C PHE A 238 -0.95 -23.80 3.06
N ILE A 239 -1.30 -23.40 4.29
CA ILE A 239 -0.88 -24.09 5.53
C ILE A 239 -1.33 -25.55 5.52
N GLU A 240 -2.58 -25.83 5.13
CA GLU A 240 -3.08 -27.20 5.00
C GLU A 240 -2.25 -28.02 4.01
N MET A 241 -1.95 -27.44 2.82
CA MET A 241 -1.16 -28.10 1.79
C MET A 241 0.25 -28.42 2.26
N ILE A 242 0.96 -27.45 2.86
CA ILE A 242 2.33 -27.70 3.34
C ILE A 242 2.36 -28.60 4.56
N THR A 243 1.31 -28.67 5.38
CA THR A 243 1.27 -29.60 6.51
C THR A 243 1.22 -31.05 6.03
N LEU A 244 0.57 -31.30 4.90
CA LEU A 244 0.40 -32.64 4.31
C LEU A 244 1.43 -32.98 3.22
N ALA A 245 2.37 -32.08 2.93
CA ALA A 245 3.29 -32.22 1.81
C ALA A 245 4.46 -33.17 2.11
N GLU A 246 4.33 -34.46 1.81
CA GLU A 246 5.39 -35.45 2.08
C GLU A 246 6.40 -35.63 0.94
N SER A 247 6.15 -35.07 -0.25
CA SER A 247 6.97 -35.27 -1.45
C SER A 247 7.32 -33.93 -2.11
N GLU A 248 8.40 -33.91 -2.89
CA GLU A 248 8.78 -32.73 -3.67
C GLU A 248 7.64 -32.25 -4.58
N HIS A 249 6.85 -33.19 -5.10
CA HIS A 249 5.69 -32.87 -5.93
C HIS A 249 4.60 -32.14 -5.13
N SER A 250 4.27 -32.57 -3.92
CA SER A 250 3.27 -31.90 -3.09
C SER A 250 3.76 -30.55 -2.57
N ILE A 251 5.05 -30.43 -2.26
CA ILE A 251 5.70 -29.15 -1.92
C ILE A 251 5.61 -28.18 -3.09
N SER A 252 6.02 -28.61 -4.29
CA SER A 252 5.96 -27.80 -5.51
C SER A 252 4.53 -27.32 -5.79
N ASN A 253 3.53 -28.20 -5.65
CA ASN A 253 2.12 -27.83 -5.81
C ASN A 253 1.65 -26.76 -4.81
N ALA A 254 2.12 -26.81 -3.56
CA ALA A 254 1.81 -25.79 -2.56
C ALA A 254 2.43 -24.43 -2.91
N LEU A 255 3.70 -24.41 -3.34
CA LEU A 255 4.37 -23.20 -3.81
C LEU A 255 3.64 -22.59 -5.01
N LEU A 256 3.34 -23.41 -6.02
CA LEU A 256 2.61 -23.01 -7.23
C LEU A 256 1.22 -22.46 -6.92
N PHE A 257 0.50 -23.07 -5.99
CA PHE A 257 -0.79 -22.57 -5.50
C PHE A 257 -0.65 -21.13 -4.95
N LYS A 258 0.35 -20.91 -4.10
CA LYS A 258 0.56 -19.60 -3.48
C LYS A 258 1.02 -18.54 -4.48
N MET A 259 1.94 -18.89 -5.38
CA MET A 259 2.40 -18.00 -6.45
C MET A 259 1.24 -17.56 -7.36
N LYS A 260 0.39 -18.50 -7.79
CA LYS A 260 -0.79 -18.21 -8.62
C LYS A 260 -1.78 -17.29 -7.93
N HIS A 261 -2.01 -17.49 -6.62
CA HIS A 261 -2.87 -16.59 -5.85
C HIS A 261 -2.32 -15.16 -5.82
N ASN A 262 -1.02 -15.01 -5.55
CA ASN A 262 -0.39 -13.69 -5.49
C ASN A 262 -0.40 -12.98 -6.85
N GLU A 263 -0.17 -13.72 -7.94
CA GLU A 263 -0.30 -13.20 -9.31
C GLU A 263 -1.74 -12.75 -9.61
N PHE A 264 -2.73 -13.55 -9.21
CA PHE A 264 -4.14 -13.19 -9.35
C PHE A 264 -4.48 -11.89 -8.60
N VAL A 265 -4.07 -11.78 -7.34
CA VAL A 265 -4.29 -10.58 -6.52
C VAL A 265 -3.64 -9.35 -7.16
N CYS A 266 -2.41 -9.48 -7.68
CA CYS A 266 -1.75 -8.39 -8.38
C CYS A 266 -2.53 -7.95 -9.62
N LYS A 267 -2.91 -8.88 -10.50
CA LYS A 267 -3.69 -8.58 -11.72
C LYS A 267 -5.03 -7.92 -11.41
N ASP A 268 -5.72 -8.39 -10.39
CA ASP A 268 -6.97 -7.78 -9.93
C ASP A 268 -6.75 -6.35 -9.44
N LEU A 269 -5.71 -6.10 -8.64
CA LEU A 269 -5.39 -4.77 -8.13
C LEU A 269 -4.94 -3.78 -9.23
N ILE A 270 -4.21 -4.24 -10.25
CA ILE A 270 -3.87 -3.42 -11.41
C ILE A 270 -5.14 -2.97 -12.14
N ARG A 271 -6.12 -3.87 -12.29
CA ARG A 271 -7.35 -3.62 -13.06
C ARG A 271 -8.40 -2.83 -12.27
N ASN A 272 -8.58 -3.17 -11.01
CA ASN A 272 -9.72 -2.77 -10.20
C ASN A 272 -9.33 -1.99 -8.94
N GLY A 273 -8.07 -2.04 -8.50
CA GLY A 273 -7.65 -1.49 -7.21
C GLY A 273 -7.91 0.01 -7.06
N LEU A 274 -7.43 0.84 -7.99
CA LEU A 274 -7.71 2.28 -7.94
C LEU A 274 -9.18 2.61 -8.17
N ARG A 275 -9.89 1.80 -8.97
CA ARG A 275 -11.32 1.96 -9.15
C ARG A 275 -12.06 1.82 -7.82
N GLU A 276 -11.73 0.82 -7.03
CA GLU A 276 -12.38 0.53 -5.74
C GLU A 276 -11.89 1.45 -4.60
N TYR A 277 -10.61 1.78 -4.57
CA TYR A 277 -10.02 2.46 -3.42
C TYR A 277 -9.99 3.99 -3.55
N MET A 278 -10.10 4.50 -4.78
CA MET A 278 -9.90 5.91 -5.09
C MET A 278 -10.99 6.52 -6.00
N PHE A 279 -11.47 5.81 -7.02
CA PHE A 279 -12.39 6.37 -8.02
C PHE A 279 -13.88 6.04 -7.81
N SER A 280 -14.20 5.18 -6.84
CA SER A 280 -15.58 4.83 -6.45
C SER A 280 -16.07 5.56 -5.22
#